data_AF-A0A372QNR3-F1
#
_entry.id   AF-A0A372QNR3-F1
#
_cell.length_a   1.000
_cell.length_b   1.000
_cell.length_c   1.000
_cell.angle_alpha   90.00
_cell.angle_beta   90.00
_cell.angle_gamma   90.00
#
_symmetry.space_group_name_H-M   'P 1'
#
loop_
_entity.id
_entity.type
_entity.pdbx_description
1 polymer ?
#
loop_
_entity_poly.entity_id
_entity_poly.type
_entity_poly.pdbx_seq_one_letter_code
_entity_poly.pdbx_strand_id
1 'polypeptide(L)'
;MIPLENWVPDELHIMLRIWDYLWSLVISELKEYDLCREEIIQEMNQIGVKFQFWKEKEANVWNYTSLMGDDKLKVLKNFNLSRILPPSRARKIRELWDRRRVVGDILNSRQDYQSLDISSAAAITN
;
A
#
# COMPACT_ATOMS: atom_id res chain seq x y z
N MET A 1 17.13 -24.26 11.89
CA MET A 1 15.98 -23.47 12.36
C MET A 1 16.52 -22.18 12.95
N ILE A 2 16.00 -21.02 12.53
CA ILE A 2 16.44 -19.72 13.06
C ILE A 2 15.70 -19.50 14.38
N PRO A 3 16.38 -19.13 15.49
CA PRO A 3 15.73 -18.76 16.75
C PRO A 3 14.78 -17.58 16.56
N LEU A 4 13.59 -17.65 17.15
CA LEU A 4 12.55 -16.60 17.08
C LEU A 4 13.04 -15.23 17.58
N GLU A 5 14.03 -15.22 18.46
CA GLU A 5 14.67 -14.03 19.02
C GLU A 5 15.48 -13.22 17.98
N ASN A 6 15.82 -13.85 16.85
CA ASN A 6 16.50 -13.21 15.72
C ASN A 6 15.54 -12.87 14.57
N TRP A 7 14.23 -13.02 14.77
CA TRP A 7 13.23 -12.68 13.76
C TRP A 7 12.91 -11.19 13.84
N VAL A 8 13.62 -10.39 13.04
CA VAL A 8 13.23 -9.00 12.79
C VAL A 8 12.10 -9.02 11.76
N PRO A 9 10.87 -8.59 12.12
CA PRO A 9 9.80 -8.47 11.16
C PRO A 9 10.20 -7.41 10.13
N ASP A 10 10.19 -7.78 8.86
CA ASP A 10 10.43 -6.81 7.80
C ASP A 10 9.24 -5.84 7.74
N GLU A 11 9.51 -4.62 8.19
CA GLU A 11 8.55 -3.53 8.33
C GLU A 11 7.91 -3.16 6.99
N LEU A 12 8.66 -3.29 5.89
CA LEU A 12 8.15 -3.10 4.53
C LEU A 12 7.13 -4.19 4.20
N HIS A 13 7.44 -5.46 4.51
CA HIS A 13 6.51 -6.58 4.28
C HIS A 13 5.22 -6.44 5.09
N ILE A 14 5.30 -5.95 6.34
CA ILE A 14 4.10 -5.67 7.15
C ILE A 14 3.28 -4.55 6.51
N MET A 15 3.91 -3.46 6.04
CA MET A 15 3.23 -2.37 5.35
C MET A 15 2.51 -2.87 4.09
N LEU A 16 3.19 -3.66 3.26
CA LEU A 16 2.62 -4.23 2.03
C LEU A 16 1.40 -5.11 2.31
N ARG A 17 1.44 -5.89 3.40
CA ARG A 17 0.35 -6.78 3.80
C ARG A 17 -0.85 -6.03 4.37
N ILE A 18 -0.60 -4.95 5.11
CA ILE A 18 -1.67 -4.04 5.58
C ILE A 18 -2.32 -3.34 4.39
N TRP A 19 -1.54 -2.92 3.38
CA TRP A 19 -2.08 -2.35 2.15
C TRP A 19 -3.00 -3.35 1.44
N ASP A 20 -2.58 -4.61 1.28
CA ASP A 20 -3.42 -5.63 0.63
C ASP A 20 -4.76 -5.79 1.35
N TYR A 21 -4.75 -5.74 2.69
CA TYR A 21 -5.97 -5.81 3.48
C TYR A 21 -6.85 -4.57 3.31
N LEU A 22 -6.28 -3.36 3.38
CA LEU A 22 -7.02 -2.10 3.18
C LEU A 22 -7.62 -2.01 1.78
N TRP A 23 -6.86 -2.39 0.76
CA TRP A 23 -7.33 -2.42 -0.62
C TRP A 23 -8.44 -3.45 -0.80
N SER A 24 -8.31 -4.64 -0.20
CA SER A 24 -9.37 -5.67 -0.24
C SER A 24 -10.69 -5.20 0.36
N LEU A 25 -10.66 -4.38 1.43
CA LEU A 25 -11.85 -3.78 2.03
C LEU A 25 -12.51 -2.79 1.07
N VAL A 26 -11.72 -1.91 0.45
CA VAL A 26 -12.20 -0.96 -0.56
C VAL A 26 -12.87 -1.72 -1.70
N ILE A 27 -12.20 -2.72 -2.28
CA ILE A 27 -12.78 -3.53 -3.36
C ILE A 27 -14.04 -4.28 -2.90
N SER A 28 -14.09 -4.79 -1.67
CA SER A 28 -15.27 -5.48 -1.14
C SER A 28 -16.48 -4.56 -1.02
N GLU A 29 -16.29 -3.30 -0.64
CA GLU A 29 -17.38 -2.31 -0.60
C GLU A 29 -17.88 -1.94 -2.00
N LEU A 30 -17.00 -2.02 -3.01
CA LEU A 30 -17.30 -1.64 -4.38
C LEU A 30 -17.88 -2.79 -5.22
N LYS A 31 -17.92 -4.02 -4.69
CA LYS A 31 -18.47 -5.18 -5.42
C LYS A 31 -19.92 -4.99 -5.84
N GLU A 32 -20.65 -4.08 -5.21
CA GLU A 32 -22.05 -3.75 -5.52
C GLU A 32 -22.22 -2.75 -6.68
N TYR A 33 -21.16 -2.04 -7.12
CA TYR A 33 -21.28 -0.92 -8.07
C TYR A 33 -20.29 -1.05 -9.25
N ASP A 34 -20.78 -1.48 -10.42
CA ASP A 34 -19.98 -1.61 -11.64
C ASP A 34 -19.35 -0.27 -12.09
N LEU A 35 -20.07 0.84 -11.90
CA LEU A 35 -19.60 2.22 -12.21
C LEU A 35 -18.32 2.59 -11.44
N CYS A 36 -18.14 2.07 -10.24
CA CYS A 36 -16.97 2.40 -9.44
C CYS A 36 -15.67 1.80 -9.99
N ARG A 37 -15.74 0.70 -10.77
CA ARG A 37 -14.53 0.04 -11.30
C ARG A 37 -13.87 0.89 -12.39
N GLU A 38 -14.65 1.53 -13.24
CA GLU A 38 -14.14 2.45 -14.26
C GLU A 38 -13.49 3.68 -13.63
N GLU A 39 -14.12 4.26 -12.60
CA GLU A 39 -13.57 5.40 -11.87
C GLU A 39 -12.21 5.07 -11.22
N ILE A 40 -12.06 3.87 -10.65
CA ILE A 40 -10.77 3.41 -10.10
C ILE A 40 -9.71 3.30 -11.19
N ILE A 41 -10.04 2.72 -12.35
CA ILE A 41 -9.08 2.58 -13.46
C ILE A 41 -8.64 3.97 -13.94
N GLN A 42 -9.57 4.92 -14.05
CA GLN A 42 -9.25 6.29 -14.43
C GLN A 42 -8.32 6.98 -13.42
N GLU A 43 -8.62 6.86 -12.12
CA GLU A 43 -7.80 7.40 -11.05
C GLU A 43 -6.40 6.77 -11.02
N MET A 44 -6.31 5.45 -11.16
CA MET A 44 -5.04 4.73 -11.20
C MET A 44 -4.19 5.18 -12.40
N ASN A 45 -4.81 5.33 -13.57
CA ASN A 45 -4.12 5.86 -14.74
C ASN A 45 -3.67 7.31 -14.55
N GLN A 46 -4.47 8.15 -13.87
CA GLN A 46 -4.12 9.54 -13.56
C GLN A 46 -2.87 9.64 -12.68
N ILE A 47 -2.70 8.73 -11.72
CA ILE A 47 -1.50 8.68 -10.85
C ILE A 47 -0.33 7.89 -11.49
N GLY A 48 -0.48 7.41 -12.72
CA GLY A 48 0.56 6.69 -13.46
C GLY A 48 0.75 5.23 -13.05
N VAL A 49 -0.28 4.60 -12.47
CA VAL A 49 -0.27 3.18 -12.07
C VAL A 49 -1.10 2.37 -13.07
N LYS A 50 -0.50 1.33 -13.67
CA LYS A 50 -1.21 0.43 -14.59
C LYS A 50 -2.09 -0.53 -13.79
N PHE A 51 -3.41 -0.35 -13.87
CA PHE A 51 -4.36 -1.15 -13.10
C PHE A 51 -5.59 -1.51 -13.95
N GLN A 52 -6.01 -2.77 -13.90
CA GLN A 52 -7.16 -3.29 -14.65
C GLN A 52 -7.96 -4.29 -13.83
N PHE A 53 -9.26 -4.35 -14.09
CA PHE A 53 -10.16 -5.40 -13.61
C PHE A 53 -10.48 -6.37 -14.74
N TRP A 54 -10.61 -7.66 -14.43
CA TRP A 54 -11.14 -8.65 -15.35
C TRP A 54 -12.05 -9.62 -14.60
N LYS A 55 -13.07 -10.12 -15.30
CA LYS A 55 -13.97 -11.12 -14.78
C LYS A 55 -13.51 -12.50 -15.22
N GLU A 56 -13.38 -13.42 -14.28
CA GLU A 56 -13.06 -14.80 -14.61
C GLU A 56 -14.26 -15.44 -15.34
N LYS A 57 -14.00 -16.26 -16.36
CA LYS A 57 -15.07 -16.78 -17.25
C LYS A 57 -15.95 -17.83 -16.56
N GLU A 58 -15.42 -18.49 -15.53
CA GLU A 58 -16.03 -19.67 -14.90
C GLU A 58 -16.58 -19.37 -13.50
N ALA A 59 -15.96 -18.41 -12.80
CA ALA A 59 -16.44 -17.90 -11.53
C ALA A 59 -16.95 -16.49 -11.75
N ASN A 60 -18.13 -16.13 -11.23
CA ASN A 60 -18.65 -14.74 -11.23
C ASN A 60 -17.83 -13.83 -10.29
N VAL A 61 -16.51 -13.95 -10.35
CA VAL A 61 -15.50 -13.36 -9.49
C VAL A 61 -14.72 -12.37 -10.33
N TRP A 62 -14.61 -11.16 -9.79
CA TRP A 62 -13.79 -10.09 -10.33
C TRP A 62 -12.39 -10.20 -9.76
N ASN A 63 -11.40 -10.27 -10.66
CA ASN A 63 -9.99 -10.21 -10.36
C ASN A 63 -9.42 -8.85 -10.81
N TYR A 64 -8.26 -8.51 -10.27
CA TYR A 64 -7.60 -7.22 -10.52
C TYR A 64 -6.07 -7.35 -10.53
N THR A 65 -5.41 -6.37 -11.14
CA THR A 65 -3.94 -6.34 -11.25
C THR A 65 -3.30 -6.27 -9.87
N SER A 66 -2.39 -7.20 -9.57
CA SER A 66 -1.55 -7.12 -8.37
C SER A 66 -0.53 -5.99 -8.53
N LEU A 67 -0.41 -5.12 -7.53
CA LEU A 67 0.50 -3.98 -7.54
C LEU A 67 1.82 -4.31 -6.83
N MET A 68 2.92 -3.77 -7.35
CA MET A 68 4.26 -3.86 -6.74
C MET A 68 4.44 -2.79 -5.66
N GLY A 69 5.47 -2.92 -4.81
CA GLY A 69 5.69 -2.03 -3.66
C GLY A 69 5.66 -0.53 -4.01
N ASP A 70 6.36 -0.13 -5.07
CA ASP A 70 6.39 1.27 -5.51
C ASP A 70 5.03 1.78 -5.99
N ASP A 71 4.27 0.95 -6.70
CA ASP A 71 2.94 1.29 -7.16
C ASP A 71 1.96 1.38 -5.98
N LYS A 72 2.05 0.47 -5.01
CA LYS A 72 1.27 0.53 -3.75
C LYS A 72 1.53 1.85 -3.00
N LEU A 73 2.78 2.29 -2.95
CA LEU A 73 3.15 3.57 -2.34
C LEU A 73 2.58 4.77 -3.09
N LYS A 74 2.59 4.75 -4.44
CA LYS A 74 1.96 5.80 -5.26
C LYS A 74 0.46 5.87 -5.02
N VAL A 75 -0.23 4.73 -4.95
CA VAL A 75 -1.67 4.66 -4.64
C VAL A 75 -1.95 5.24 -3.26
N LEU A 76 -1.20 4.83 -2.23
CA LEU A 76 -1.38 5.35 -0.87
C LEU A 76 -1.24 6.87 -0.80
N LYS A 77 -0.29 7.44 -1.54
CA LYS A 77 -0.01 8.89 -1.53
C LYS A 77 -1.02 9.69 -2.36
N ASN A 78 -1.33 9.23 -3.57
CA ASN A 78 -1.95 10.08 -4.60
C ASN A 78 -3.40 9.72 -4.93
N PHE A 79 -3.87 8.53 -4.56
CA PHE A 79 -5.22 8.07 -4.94
C PHE A 79 -6.31 8.89 -4.23
N ASN A 80 -7.33 9.32 -4.99
CA ASN A 80 -8.45 10.08 -4.43
C ASN A 80 -9.65 9.18 -4.09
N LEU A 81 -9.70 8.74 -2.82
CA LEU A 81 -10.80 7.92 -2.30
C LEU A 81 -12.19 8.58 -2.40
N SER A 82 -12.26 9.90 -2.50
CA SER A 82 -13.54 10.63 -2.56
C SER A 82 -14.28 10.45 -3.89
N ARG A 83 -13.60 9.94 -4.93
CA ARG A 83 -14.24 9.65 -6.23
C ARG A 83 -15.03 8.34 -6.21
N ILE A 84 -14.66 7.41 -5.34
CA ILE A 84 -15.22 6.06 -5.29
C ILE A 84 -16.08 5.81 -4.05
N LEU A 85 -15.90 6.58 -2.99
CA LEU A 85 -16.58 6.39 -1.71
C LEU A 85 -17.24 7.68 -1.23
N PRO A 86 -18.34 7.59 -0.46
CA PRO A 86 -18.93 8.75 0.19
C PRO A 86 -17.89 9.52 1.02
N PRO A 87 -17.92 10.87 1.04
CA PRO A 87 -16.88 11.69 1.66
C PRO A 87 -16.58 11.32 3.12
N SER A 88 -17.60 10.90 3.88
CA SER A 88 -17.45 10.46 5.27
C SER A 88 -16.65 9.16 5.41
N ARG A 89 -16.81 8.20 4.50
CA ARG A 89 -16.03 6.96 4.45
C ARG A 89 -14.65 7.18 3.87
N ALA A 90 -14.55 7.93 2.78
CA ALA A 90 -13.27 8.29 2.17
C ALA A 90 -12.32 8.94 3.19
N ARG A 91 -12.84 9.85 4.02
CA ARG A 91 -12.06 10.48 5.10
C ARG A 91 -11.56 9.47 6.13
N LYS A 92 -12.41 8.57 6.62
CA LYS A 92 -12.00 7.54 7.60
C LYS A 92 -10.93 6.61 7.04
N ILE A 93 -11.07 6.18 5.79
CA ILE A 93 -10.08 5.31 5.14
C ILE A 93 -8.78 6.08 4.91
N ARG A 94 -8.87 7.35 4.49
CA ARG A 94 -7.68 8.22 4.35
C ARG A 94 -6.96 8.41 5.68
N GLU A 95 -7.67 8.65 6.78
CA GLU A 95 -7.09 8.73 8.12
C GLU A 95 -6.36 7.43 8.52
N LEU A 96 -6.94 6.27 8.18
CA LEU A 96 -6.28 4.96 8.40
C LEU A 96 -5.01 4.82 7.55
N TRP A 97 -5.04 5.27 6.30
CA TRP A 97 -3.90 5.23 5.38
C TRP A 97 -2.79 6.20 5.84
N ASP A 98 -3.14 7.42 6.24
CA ASP A 98 -2.22 8.46 6.67
C ASP A 98 -1.54 8.11 8.00
N ARG A 99 -2.31 7.56 8.97
CA ARG A 99 -1.75 7.09 10.24
C ARG A 99 -0.70 6.00 10.03
N ARG A 100 -0.86 5.17 9.00
CA ARG A 100 0.12 4.13 8.63
C ARG A 100 1.28 4.69 7.83
N ARG A 101 1.06 5.70 6.98
CA ARG A 101 2.12 6.39 6.24
C ARG A 101 3.16 6.99 7.19
N VAL A 102 2.72 7.65 8.26
CA VAL A 102 3.62 8.18 9.30
C VAL A 102 4.50 7.07 9.90
N VAL A 103 3.94 5.88 10.11
CA VAL A 103 4.74 4.74 10.59
C VAL A 103 5.74 4.30 9.52
N GLY A 104 5.32 4.15 8.25
CA GLY A 104 6.23 3.81 7.16
C GLY A 104 7.37 4.81 6.97
N ASP A 105 7.07 6.12 7.04
CA ASP A 105 8.07 7.18 6.92
C ASP A 105 9.06 7.17 8.09
N ILE A 106 8.58 6.96 9.34
CA ILE A 106 9.45 6.84 10.53
C ILE A 106 10.36 5.61 10.44
N LEU A 107 9.84 4.50 9.92
CA LEU A 107 10.59 3.25 9.78
C LEU A 107 11.62 3.32 8.65
N ASN A 108 11.27 3.93 7.51
CA ASN A 108 12.20 4.18 6.41
C ASN A 108 13.32 5.15 6.84
N SER A 109 12.98 6.17 7.64
CA SER A 109 13.98 7.09 8.21
C SER A 109 14.97 6.36 9.13
N ARG A 110 14.54 5.34 9.88
CA ARG A 110 15.41 4.57 10.79
C ARG A 110 16.41 3.67 10.06
N GLN A 111 16.06 3.13 8.89
CA GLN A 111 17.01 2.38 8.06
C GLN A 111 18.12 3.28 7.51
N ASP A 112 17.78 4.53 7.17
CA ASP A 112 18.78 5.52 6.74
C ASP A 112 19.77 5.86 7.88
N TYR A 113 19.31 5.98 9.14
CA TYR A 113 20.18 6.20 10.29
C TYR A 113 21.11 5.00 10.59
N GLN A 114 20.64 3.76 10.46
CA GLN A 114 21.48 2.58 10.66
C GLN A 114 22.59 2.46 9.60
N SER A 115 22.38 2.98 8.38
CA SER A 115 23.41 3.01 7.34
C SER A 115 24.54 4.02 7.61
N LEU A 116 24.24 5.11 8.31
CA LEU A 116 25.19 6.17 8.69
C LEU A 116 26.08 5.74 9.87
N ASP A 117 25.55 5.00 10.84
CA ASP A 117 26.32 4.54 12.00
C ASP A 117 27.41 3.51 11.63
N ILE A 118 27.14 2.62 10.66
CA ILE A 118 28.12 1.62 10.20
C ILE A 118 29.27 2.27 9.43
N SER A 119 28.99 3.32 8.64
CA SER A 119 30.01 4.06 7.91
C SER A 119 30.88 4.94 8.82
N SER A 120 30.27 5.50 9.88
CA SER A 120 30.96 6.31 10.89
C SER A 120 31.92 5.47 11.75
N ALA A 121 31.55 4.24 12.09
CA ALA A 121 32.40 3.33 12.87
C ALA A 121 33.62 2.81 12.08
N ALA A 122 33.51 2.68 10.75
CA ALA A 122 34.60 2.23 9.89
C ALA A 122 35.67 3.31 9.64
N ALA A 123 35.34 4.59 9.80
CA ALA A 123 36.25 5.71 9.57
C ALA A 123 37.19 6.02 10.75
N ILE A 124 36.96 5.44 11.93
CA ILE A 124 37.73 5.72 13.16
C ILE A 124 38.87 4.70 13.37
N THR A 125 38.99 3.69 12.50
CA THR A 125 39.93 2.56 12.64
C THR A 125 41.11 2.58 11.65
N ASN A 126 41.53 3.74 11.17
CA ASN A 126 42.74 3.91 10.36
C ASN A 126 43.69 4.96 10.95
#